data_AF-A0A355X7J6-F1
#
_entry.id   AF-A0A355X7J6-F1
#
_cell.length_a   1.000
_cell.length_b   1.000
_cell.length_c   1.000
_cell.angle_alpha   90.00
_cell.angle_beta   90.00
_cell.angle_gamma   90.00
#
_symmetry.space_group_name_H-M   'P 1'
#
loop_
_entity.id
_entity.type
_entity.pdbx_description
1 polymer ?
#
loop_
_entity_poly.entity_id
_entity_poly.type
_entity_poly.pdbx_seq_one_letter_code
_entity_poly.pdbx_strand_id
1 'polypeptide(L)'
;AAVRAALNFILIPVNEINILGSAVSNFAGFLIILIWNMITIYKKTNAKFNLFEIYLKPCACAALSYFVTLGIRQSISTSMSERSIFVLSVVNCLLSFGILLILMKSISFKELKTLK
;
A
#
# COMPACT_ATOMS: atom_id res chain seq x y z
N ALA A 1 3.70 -17.22 -11.24
CA ALA A 1 3.32 -17.00 -12.65
C ALA A 1 2.00 -17.67 -13.03
N ALA A 2 1.81 -18.96 -12.74
CA ALA A 2 0.57 -19.70 -13.07
C ALA A 2 -0.71 -19.07 -12.50
N VAL A 3 -0.70 -18.65 -11.22
CA VAL A 3 -1.89 -18.07 -10.58
C VAL A 3 -2.33 -16.75 -11.22
N ARG A 4 -1.37 -15.89 -11.60
CA ARG A 4 -1.65 -14.65 -12.32
C ARG A 4 -2.27 -14.95 -13.69
N ALA A 5 -1.72 -15.91 -14.42
CA ALA A 5 -2.23 -16.29 -15.75
C ALA A 5 -3.66 -16.86 -15.65
N ALA A 6 -3.93 -17.70 -14.65
CA ALA A 6 -5.26 -18.26 -14.40
C ALA A 6 -6.28 -17.17 -14.05
N LEU A 7 -5.97 -16.26 -13.11
CA LEU A 7 -6.89 -15.16 -12.77
C LEU A 7 -7.09 -14.20 -13.94
N ASN A 8 -6.05 -13.91 -14.73
CA ASN A 8 -6.19 -13.10 -15.93
C ASN A 8 -7.16 -13.74 -16.93
N PHE A 9 -7.04 -15.04 -17.16
CA PHE A 9 -7.93 -15.75 -18.08
C PHE A 9 -9.41 -15.70 -17.63
N ILE A 10 -9.67 -15.60 -16.32
CA ILE A 10 -11.02 -15.54 -15.75
C ILE A 10 -11.56 -14.10 -15.69
N LEU A 11 -10.73 -13.11 -15.33
CA LEU A 11 -11.18 -11.72 -15.07
C LEU A 11 -11.14 -10.80 -16.30
N ILE A 12 -10.21 -11.01 -17.24
CA ILE A 12 -10.07 -10.18 -18.46
C ILE A 12 -11.30 -10.27 -19.39
N PRO A 13 -11.98 -11.42 -19.56
CA PRO A 13 -13.18 -11.52 -20.39
C PRO A 13 -14.36 -10.67 -19.91
N VAL A 14 -14.33 -10.19 -18.65
CA VAL A 14 -15.41 -9.35 -18.10
C VAL A 14 -15.15 -7.89 -18.47
N ASN A 15 -15.88 -7.38 -19.47
CA ASN A 15 -15.65 -6.04 -20.04
C ASN A 15 -15.63 -4.88 -19.02
N GLU A 16 -16.39 -4.97 -17.93
CA GLU A 16 -16.43 -3.94 -16.88
C GLU A 16 -15.12 -3.87 -16.06
N ILE A 17 -14.45 -5.00 -15.92
CA ILE A 17 -13.30 -5.16 -15.02
C ILE A 17 -12.02 -5.45 -15.81
N ASN A 18 -12.06 -5.52 -17.13
CA ASN A 18 -10.97 -6.05 -17.96
C ASN A 18 -9.57 -5.48 -17.59
N ILE A 19 -9.43 -4.15 -17.52
CA ILE A 19 -8.17 -3.49 -17.15
C ILE A 19 -7.84 -3.69 -15.66
N LEU A 20 -8.85 -3.62 -14.79
CA LEU A 20 -8.70 -3.79 -13.34
C LEU A 20 -8.39 -5.24 -12.97
N GLY A 21 -8.87 -6.21 -13.75
CA GLY A 21 -8.69 -7.64 -13.56
C GLY A 21 -7.24 -8.06 -13.70
N SER A 22 -6.51 -7.41 -14.61
CA SER A 22 -5.06 -7.55 -14.72
C SER A 22 -4.31 -7.03 -13.49
N ALA A 23 -4.76 -5.91 -12.92
CA ALA A 23 -4.17 -5.39 -11.68
C ALA A 23 -4.46 -6.32 -10.48
N VAL A 24 -5.70 -6.82 -10.37
CA VAL A 24 -6.13 -7.75 -9.31
C VAL A 24 -5.38 -9.08 -9.38
N SER A 25 -5.20 -9.64 -10.58
CA SER A 25 -4.45 -10.90 -10.76
C SER A 25 -2.97 -10.76 -10.40
N ASN A 26 -2.35 -9.61 -10.71
CA ASN A 26 -0.99 -9.29 -10.30
C ASN A 26 -0.89 -9.20 -8.78
N PHE A 27 -1.83 -8.48 -8.14
CA PHE A 27 -1.88 -8.37 -6.69
C PHE A 27 -2.01 -9.74 -6.02
N ALA A 28 -2.95 -10.58 -6.48
CA ALA A 28 -3.13 -11.94 -5.98
C ALA A 28 -1.86 -12.80 -6.17
N GLY A 29 -1.20 -12.67 -7.32
CA GLY A 29 0.07 -13.36 -7.59
C GLY A 29 1.17 -12.98 -6.60
N PHE A 30 1.35 -11.69 -6.32
CA PHE A 30 2.33 -11.21 -5.35
C PHE A 30 1.98 -11.62 -3.92
N LEU A 31 0.70 -11.62 -3.55
CA LEU A 31 0.24 -12.04 -2.23
C LEU A 31 0.59 -13.50 -1.93
N ILE A 32 0.42 -14.40 -2.90
CA ILE A 32 0.78 -15.82 -2.75
C ILE A 32 2.29 -15.99 -2.61
N ILE A 33 3.08 -15.28 -3.42
CA ILE A 33 4.55 -15.30 -3.33
C ILE A 33 5.01 -14.82 -1.95
N LEU A 34 4.41 -13.73 -1.45
CA LEU A 34 4.69 -13.17 -0.14
C LEU A 34 4.41 -14.18 0.99
N ILE A 35 3.24 -14.83 0.98
CA ILE A 35 2.88 -15.86 1.97
C ILE A 35 3.90 -17.01 1.93
N TRP A 36 4.25 -17.50 0.74
CA TRP A 36 5.20 -18.61 0.61
C TRP A 36 6.59 -18.23 1.13
N ASN A 37 7.06 -17.01 0.84
CA ASN A 37 8.31 -16.49 1.36
C ASN A 37 8.29 -16.39 2.89
N MET A 38 7.21 -15.87 3.49
CA MET A 38 7.09 -15.81 4.95
C MET A 38 7.12 -17.21 5.59
N ILE A 39 6.39 -18.19 5.03
CA ILE A 39 6.41 -19.58 5.53
C ILE A 39 7.83 -20.17 5.44
N THR A 40 8.53 -19.93 4.33
CA THR A 40 9.88 -20.46 4.11
C THR A 40 10.88 -19.86 5.10
N ILE A 41 10.81 -18.55 5.33
CA ILE A 41 11.67 -17.88 6.31
C ILE A 41 11.33 -18.38 7.71
N TYR A 42 10.05 -18.43 8.08
CA TYR A 42 9.62 -18.95 9.39
C TYR A 42 10.18 -20.35 9.66
N LYS A 43 10.10 -21.25 8.67
CA LYS A 43 10.64 -22.61 8.80
C LYS A 43 12.16 -22.66 8.91
N LYS A 44 12.89 -21.75 8.27
CA LYS A 44 14.37 -21.75 8.27
C LYS A 44 14.99 -21.03 9.46
N THR A 45 14.41 -19.94 9.93
CA THR A 45 14.98 -19.11 11.01
C THR A 45 14.17 -19.15 12.31
N ASN A 46 13.00 -19.80 12.36
CA ASN A 46 12.06 -19.72 13.50
C ASN A 46 11.73 -18.28 13.93
N ALA A 47 11.84 -17.33 13.01
CA ALA A 47 11.60 -15.92 13.29
C ALA A 47 10.12 -15.69 13.58
N LYS A 48 9.79 -15.11 14.74
CA LYS A 48 8.42 -14.71 15.07
C LYS A 48 8.07 -13.43 14.30
N PHE A 49 7.34 -13.56 13.21
CA PHE A 49 6.82 -12.41 12.47
C PHE A 49 5.65 -11.78 13.23
N ASN A 50 5.80 -10.52 13.64
CA ASN A 50 4.68 -9.74 14.15
C ASN A 50 3.90 -9.13 12.98
N LEU A 51 2.97 -9.89 12.40
CA LEU A 51 2.17 -9.48 11.24
C LEU A 51 1.42 -8.16 11.48
N PHE A 52 1.05 -7.89 12.73
CA PHE A 52 0.39 -6.64 13.13
C PHE A 52 1.30 -5.43 12.90
N GLU A 53 2.58 -5.52 13.30
CA GLU A 53 3.52 -4.42 13.12
C GLU A 53 4.00 -4.27 11.68
N ILE A 54 4.13 -5.38 10.95
CA ILE A 54 4.64 -5.40 9.58
C ILE A 54 3.57 -4.95 8.58
N TYR A 55 2.32 -5.38 8.73
CA TYR A 55 1.26 -5.14 7.74
C TYR A 55 0.14 -4.22 8.24
N LEU A 56 -0.33 -4.42 9.47
CA LEU A 56 -1.50 -3.67 9.94
C LEU A 56 -1.16 -2.20 10.24
N LYS A 57 -0.01 -1.93 10.87
CA LYS A 57 0.44 -0.55 11.14
C LYS A 57 0.55 0.30 9.85
N PRO A 58 1.25 -0.14 8.78
CA PRO A 58 1.29 0.62 7.53
C PRO A 58 -0.08 0.79 6.87
N CYS A 59 -0.95 -0.24 6.92
CA CYS A 59 -2.32 -0.12 6.41
C CYS A 59 -3.14 0.93 7.17
N ALA A 60 -3.03 0.97 8.50
CA ALA A 60 -3.67 1.99 9.31
C ALA A 60 -3.13 3.39 9.00
N CYS A 61 -1.82 3.53 8.82
CA CYS A 61 -1.22 4.80 8.37
C CYS A 61 -1.78 5.25 7.01
N ALA A 62 -1.91 4.32 6.05
CA ALA A 62 -2.44 4.62 4.71
C ALA A 62 -3.91 5.07 4.75
N ALA A 63 -4.72 4.40 5.58
CA ALA A 63 -6.12 4.80 5.78
C ALA A 63 -6.21 6.20 6.42
N LEU A 64 -5.40 6.48 7.45
CA LEU A 64 -5.38 7.79 8.10
C LEU A 64 -4.90 8.90 7.15
N SER A 65 -3.84 8.68 6.37
CA SER A 65 -3.38 9.66 5.38
C SER A 65 -4.42 9.95 4.30
N TYR A 66 -5.23 8.96 3.93
CA TYR A 66 -6.36 9.16 3.02
C TYR A 66 -7.42 10.09 3.62
N PHE A 67 -7.85 9.85 4.87
CA PHE A 67 -8.82 10.72 5.54
C PHE A 67 -8.30 12.16 5.72
N VAL A 68 -7.04 12.33 6.09
CA VAL A 68 -6.39 13.64 6.19
C VAL A 68 -6.40 14.36 4.85
N THR A 69 -6.06 13.64 3.77
CA THR A 69 -6.03 14.21 2.42
C THR A 69 -7.43 14.57 1.93
N LEU A 70 -8.45 13.78 2.24
CA LEU A 70 -9.84 14.10 1.93
C LEU A 70 -10.30 15.38 2.61
N GLY A 71 -10.03 15.54 3.91
CA GLY A 71 -10.39 16.75 4.65
C GLY A 71 -9.73 18.00 4.06
N ILE A 72 -8.44 17.90 3.71
CA ILE A 72 -7.69 19.01 3.10
C ILE A 72 -8.19 19.32 1.69
N ARG A 73 -8.50 18.29 0.89
CA ARG A 73 -9.09 18.46 -0.44
C ARG A 73 -10.43 19.19 -0.36
N GLN A 74 -11.28 18.84 0.59
CA GLN A 74 -12.59 19.46 0.74
C GLN A 74 -12.47 20.95 1.09
N SER A 75 -11.53 21.31 1.97
CA SER A 75 -11.25 22.70 2.33
C SER A 75 -10.65 23.55 1.20
N ILE A 76 -9.87 22.95 0.29
CA ILE A 76 -9.19 23.67 -0.81
C ILE A 76 -10.04 23.69 -2.10
N SER A 77 -11.03 22.80 -2.20
CA SER A 77 -11.85 22.61 -3.40
C SER A 77 -12.56 23.86 -3.92
N THR A 78 -12.83 24.84 -3.05
CA THR A 78 -13.54 26.07 -3.41
C THR A 78 -12.64 27.16 -4.01
N SER A 79 -11.32 27.00 -3.93
CA SER A 79 -10.38 28.12 -4.14
C SER A 79 -9.44 27.94 -5.34
N MET A 80 -9.36 26.76 -5.95
CA MET A 80 -8.35 26.44 -6.96
C MET A 80 -8.91 25.62 -8.14
N SER A 81 -8.15 25.55 -9.23
CA SER A 81 -8.44 24.66 -10.36
C SER A 81 -8.22 23.18 -10.00
N GLU A 82 -9.06 22.30 -10.54
CA GLU A 82 -9.03 20.84 -10.33
C GLU A 82 -7.64 20.20 -10.50
N ARG A 83 -6.85 20.66 -11.48
CA ARG A 83 -5.50 20.12 -11.74
C ARG A 83 -4.54 20.43 -10.59
N SER A 84 -4.61 21.64 -10.04
CA SER A 84 -3.77 22.07 -8.91
C SER A 84 -4.19 21.37 -7.62
N ILE A 85 -5.50 21.17 -7.41
CA ILE A 85 -6.04 20.43 -6.26
C ILE A 85 -5.54 18.98 -6.27
N PHE A 86 -5.53 18.33 -7.43
CA PHE A 86 -5.04 16.96 -7.57
C PHE A 86 -3.58 16.84 -7.15
N VAL A 87 -2.69 17.70 -7.69
CA VAL A 87 -1.26 17.66 -7.37
C VAL A 87 -1.02 17.92 -5.88
N LEU A 88 -1.68 18.92 -5.29
CA LEU A 88 -1.55 19.22 -3.86
C LEU A 88 -2.05 18.07 -2.98
N SER A 89 -3.14 17.41 -3.38
CA SER A 89 -3.68 16.25 -2.66
C SER A 89 -2.70 15.08 -2.65
N VAL A 90 -2.04 14.80 -3.79
CA VAL A 90 -1.04 13.72 -3.87
C VAL A 90 0.17 14.02 -2.99
N VAL A 91 0.71 15.26 -3.05
CA VAL A 91 1.85 15.67 -2.23
C VAL A 91 1.52 15.58 -0.74
N ASN A 92 0.35 16.06 -0.35
CA ASN A 92 -0.10 16.02 1.03
C ASN A 92 -0.37 14.59 1.54
N CYS A 93 -0.89 13.69 0.69
CA CYS A 93 -1.04 12.28 1.02
C CYS A 93 0.32 11.62 1.29
N LEU A 94 1.31 11.85 0.44
CA LEU A 94 2.66 11.31 0.61
C LEU A 94 3.35 11.84 1.88
N LEU A 95 3.25 13.14 2.13
CA LEU A 95 3.81 13.77 3.33
C LEU A 95 3.15 13.24 4.61
N SER A 96 1.82 13.24 4.66
CA SER A 96 1.08 12.73 5.82
C SER A 96 1.37 11.25 6.06
N PHE A 97 1.37 10.41 5.02
CA PHE A 97 1.72 9.00 5.13
C PHE A 97 3.13 8.79 5.69
N GLY A 98 4.13 9.53 5.19
CA GLY A 98 5.50 9.47 5.68
C GLY A 98 5.63 9.87 7.16
N ILE A 99 4.98 10.96 7.57
CA ILE A 99 4.95 11.42 8.96
C ILE A 99 4.29 10.37 9.86
N LEU A 100 3.15 9.80 9.44
CA LEU A 100 2.43 8.77 10.19
C LEU A 100 3.24 7.48 10.33
N LEU A 101 3.98 7.05 9.31
CA LEU A 101 4.87 5.88 9.40
C LEU A 101 6.00 6.07 10.42
N ILE A 102 6.56 7.27 10.48
CA ILE A 102 7.58 7.64 11.47
C ILE A 102 6.95 7.65 12.88
N LEU A 103 5.77 8.28 13.02
CA LEU A 103 5.08 8.43 14.31
C LEU A 103 4.63 7.09 14.89
N MET A 104 4.11 6.19 14.05
CA MET A 104 3.72 4.82 14.43
C MET A 104 4.93 3.91 14.70
N LYS A 105 6.15 4.44 14.58
CA LYS A 105 7.41 3.73 14.79
C LYS A 105 7.56 2.49 13.90
N SER A 106 6.83 2.45 12.78
CA SER A 106 6.97 1.41 11.75
C SER A 106 8.30 1.56 11.02
N ILE A 107 8.85 2.78 10.96
CA ILE A 107 10.21 3.05 10.50
C ILE A 107 10.97 3.67 11.68
N SER A 108 11.86 2.90 12.27
CA SER A 108 12.75 3.39 13.33
C SER A 108 13.92 4.15 12.68
N PHE A 109 14.11 5.43 13.03
CA PHE A 109 15.27 6.21 12.59
C PHE A 109 16.63 5.56 12.91
N LYS A 110 16.68 4.63 13.89
CA LYS A 110 17.89 3.83 14.15
C LYS A 110 18.23 2.92 12.97
N GLU A 111 17.26 2.29 12.31
CA GLU A 111 17.50 1.40 11.16
C GLU A 111 17.87 2.20 9.90
N LEU A 112 17.26 3.37 9.72
CA LEU A 112 17.57 4.29 8.61
C LEU A 112 19.00 4.85 8.71
N LYS A 113 19.53 5.01 9.93
CA LYS A 113 20.91 5.43 10.19
C LYS A 113 21.93 4.29 10.02
N THR A 114 21.53 3.04 10.19
CA THR A 114 22.38 1.86 9.98
C THR A 114 22.52 1.47 8.50
N LEU A 115 21.60 1.93 7.65
CA LEU A 115 21.63 1.76 6.19
C LEU A 115 22.55 2.76 5.46
N LYS A 116 23.33 3.56 6.19
CA LYS A 116 24.25 4.56 5.63
C LYS A 116 25.70 4.16 5.84
#